data_AF-D0SJK9-F1
#
_entry.id   AF-D0SJK9-F1
#
_cell.length_a   1.000
_cell.length_b   1.000
_cell.length_c   1.000
_cell.angle_alpha   90.00
_cell.angle_beta   90.00
_cell.angle_gamma   90.00
#
_symmetry.space_group_name_H-M   'P 1'
#
loop_
_entity.id
_entity.type
_entity.pdbx_description
1 polymer ?
#
loop_
_entity_poly.entity_id
_entity_poly.type
_entity_poly.pdbx_seq_one_letter_code
_entity_poly.pdbx_strand_id
1 'polypeptide(L)' 'MKMKIKDFTRPEYLNPVMDMWEFFNENPQYRLLKYEAVKGGVRVYYVVAS' A
#
# COMPACT_ATOMS: atom_id res chain seq x y z
N MET A 1 -16.95 -2.90 -5.78
CA MET A 1 -15.69 -2.51 -5.10
C MET A 1 -14.86 -1.65 -6.04
N LYS A 2 -14.43 -0.45 -5.61
CA LYS A 2 -13.55 0.42 -6.41
C LYS A 2 -12.09 0.14 -6.03
N MET A 3 -11.26 -0.18 -7.03
CA MET A 3 -9.82 -0.34 -6.85
C MET A 3 -9.17 1.02 -6.56
N LYS A 4 -8.23 1.04 -5.62
CA LYS A 4 -7.40 2.18 -5.23
C LYS A 4 -5.93 1.82 -5.40
N ILE A 5 -5.12 2.85 -5.60
CA ILE A 5 -3.66 2.74 -5.76
C ILE A 5 -3.01 3.64 -4.70
N LYS A 6 -1.94 3.15 -4.07
CA LYS A 6 -1.10 3.95 -3.17
C LYS A 6 0.37 3.67 -3.45
N ASP A 7 1.17 4.73 -3.49
CA ASP A 7 2.60 4.67 -3.74
C ASP A 7 3.37 4.97 -2.45
N PHE A 8 4.18 4.00 -2.01
CA PHE A 8 5.14 4.12 -0.91
C PHE A 8 6.51 4.49 -1.47
N THR A 9 6.60 5.60 -2.23
CA THR A 9 7.83 6.01 -2.93
C THR A 9 8.33 7.39 -2.53
N ARG A 10 7.61 8.07 -1.63
CA ARG A 10 7.99 9.39 -1.12
C ARG A 10 9.14 9.26 -0.10
N PRO A 11 10.00 10.29 0.04
CA PRO A 11 11.10 10.28 1.01
C PRO A 11 10.68 10.10 2.47
N GLU A 12 9.39 10.34 2.79
CA GLU A 12 8.82 10.11 4.12
C GLU A 12 8.74 8.61 4.50
N TYR A 13 8.78 7.70 3.51
CA TYR A 13 8.78 6.26 3.73
C TYR A 13 10.22 5.73 3.84
N LEU A 14 10.69 5.60 5.08
CA LEU A 14 12.05 5.11 5.38
C LEU A 14 12.19 3.61 5.08
N ASN A 15 11.09 2.86 5.15
CA ASN A 15 11.04 1.46 4.78
C ASN A 15 9.71 1.15 4.07
N PRO A 16 9.63 1.40 2.74
CA PRO A 16 8.41 1.29 1.96
C PRO A 16 7.62 -0.02 2.12
N VAL A 17 8.29 -1.13 2.39
CA VAL A 17 7.65 -2.43 2.62
C VAL A 17 7.01 -2.47 4.01
N MET A 18 7.72 -1.99 5.04
CA MET A 18 7.18 -1.91 6.40
C MET A 18 6.03 -0.90 6.46
N ASP A 19 6.22 0.28 5.87
CA ASP A 19 5.20 1.34 5.79
C ASP A 19 3.92 0.83 5.08
N MET A 20 4.09 0.00 4.05
CA MET A 20 2.98 -0.68 3.39
C MET A 20 2.25 -1.63 4.34
N TRP A 21 2.96 -2.46 5.10
CA TRP A 21 2.35 -3.40 6.04
C TRP A 21 1.60 -2.68 7.16
N GLU A 22 2.19 -1.63 7.73
CA GLU A 22 1.54 -0.80 8.76
C GLU A 22 0.24 -0.18 8.24
N PHE A 23 0.25 0.36 7.01
CA PHE A 23 -0.94 0.93 6.40
C PHE A 23 -2.12 -0.06 6.33
N PHE A 24 -1.88 -1.33 5.99
CA PHE A 24 -2.95 -2.34 5.95
C PHE A 24 -3.35 -2.82 7.35
N ASN A 25 -2.42 -2.83 8.31
CA ASN A 25 -2.72 -3.19 9.70
C ASN A 25 -3.59 -2.11 10.38
N GLU A 26 -3.33 -0.84 10.12
CA GLU A 26 -4.13 0.30 10.63
C GLU A 26 -5.49 0.45 9.93
N ASN A 27 -5.65 -0.13 8.73
CA ASN A 27 -6.85 -0.02 7.93
C ASN A 27 -7.39 -1.41 7.57
N PRO A 28 -7.99 -2.15 8.52
CA PRO A 28 -8.46 -3.52 8.30
C PRO A 28 -9.56 -3.63 7.23
N GLN A 29 -10.24 -2.52 6.92
CA GLN A 29 -11.18 -2.42 5.81
C GLN A 29 -10.50 -2.41 4.42
N TYR A 30 -9.16 -2.33 4.33
CA TYR A 30 -8.44 -2.38 3.06
C TYR A 30 -7.92 -3.78 2.79
N ARG A 31 -8.30 -4.31 1.63
CA ARG A 31 -7.83 -5.61 1.16
C ARG A 31 -6.83 -5.43 0.04
N LEU A 32 -5.58 -5.79 0.31
CA LEU A 32 -4.50 -5.81 -0.67
C LEU A 32 -4.83 -6.78 -1.81
N LEU A 33 -4.73 -6.31 -3.05
CA LEU A 33 -4.88 -7.13 -4.26
C LEU A 33 -3.53 -7.49 -4.88
N LYS A 34 -2.62 -6.52 -4.95
CA LYS A 34 -1.31 -6.65 -5.57
C LYS A 34 -0.36 -5.58 -5.03
N TYR A 35 0.93 -5.90 -4.96
CA TYR A 35 1.98 -4.91 -4.79
C TYR A 35 3.11 -5.15 -5.79
N GLU A 36 3.81 -4.09 -6.18
CA GLU A 36 4.90 -4.12 -7.14
C GLU A 36 6.07 -3.29 -6.61
N ALA A 37 7.29 -3.82 -6.74
CA ALA A 37 8.50 -3.03 -6.53
C ALA A 37 8.64 -2.01 -7.67
N VAL A 38 8.80 -0.74 -7.31
CA VAL A 38 9.00 0.37 -8.24
C VAL A 38 10.25 1.16 -7.83
N LYS A 39 10.74 2.05 -8.69
CA LYS A 39 11.91 2.87 -8.36
C LYS A 39 11.64 3.70 -7.10
N GLY A 40 12.41 3.43 -6.03
CA GLY A 40 12.31 4.15 -4.77
C GLY A 40 11.23 3.65 -3.79
N GLY A 41 10.59 2.50 -4.04
CA GLY A 41 9.68 1.91 -3.07
C GLY A 41 8.70 0.88 -3.62
N VAL A 42 7.46 0.91 -3.13
CA VAL A 42 6.42 -0.08 -3.47
C VAL A 42 5.14 0.61 -3.91
N ARG A 43 4.53 0.14 -4.99
CA ARG A 43 3.17 0.51 -5.41
C ARG A 43 2.20 -0.58 -5.00
N VAL A 44 1.09 -0.22 -4.38
CA VAL A 44 0.04 -1.17 -4.02
C VAL A 44 -1.29 -0.87 -4.68
N TYR A 45 -2.02 -1.94 -4.95
CA TYR A 45 -3.38 -1.94 -5.48
C TYR A 45 -4.27 -2.64 -4.46
N TYR A 46 -5.34 -1.99 -4.03
CA TYR A 46 -6.20 -2.51 -2.97
C TYR A 46 -7.67 -2.09 -3.18
N VAL A 47 -8.59 -2.75 -2.48
CA VAL A 47 -10.02 -2.40 -2.45
C VAL A 47 -10.45 -2.13 -1.01
N VAL A 48 -11.56 -1.40 -0.86
CA VAL A 48 -12.25 -1.29 0.43
C VAL A 48 -13.20 -2.46 0.55
N ALA A 49 -12.95 -3.35 1.52
CA ALA A 49 -13.89 -4.36 1.97
C ALA A 49 -14.97 -3.68 2.80
N SER A 50 -16.23 -3.83 2.36
CA SER A 50 -17.42 -3.42 3.10
C SER A 50 -17.77 -4.45 4.16
#